data_AF-A0A510PQJ2-F1
#
_entry.id   AF-A0A510PQJ2-F1
#
_cell.length_a   1.000
_cell.length_b   1.000
_cell.length_c   1.000
_cell.angle_alpha   90.00
_cell.angle_beta   90.00
_cell.angle_gamma   90.00
#
_symmetry.space_group_name_H-M   'P 1'
#
loop_
_entity.id
_entity.type
_entity.pdbx_description
1 polymer ?
#
loop_
_entity_poly.entity_id
_entity_poly.type
_entity_poly.pdbx_seq_one_letter_code
_entity_poly.pdbx_strand_id
1 'polypeptide(L)'
;MNFWAKSLIFTFFLPLPYLMPATVTGDRCSWLAQGSDVQTFGKQGQSGKAGKVGGQGKNSDSLTLFLDGSPLKLDISGQKGVDGENGSNGSDGNCSGQPGNVTRNLQAAGGGNGGNGGDGGDGGNGGALTLYATNLDFLRQVTVNAAGGAGGFGGQGGQG
;
A
#
# COMPACT_ATOMS: atom_id res chain seq x y z
N MET A 1 -41.43 51.67 18.30
CA MET A 1 -40.26 52.55 18.51
C MET A 1 -39.27 52.32 17.37
N ASN A 2 -39.39 53.14 16.31
CA ASN A 2 -38.32 53.87 15.61
C ASN A 2 -36.90 53.69 16.19
N PHE A 3 -35.79 53.60 15.45
CA PHE A 3 -35.39 54.50 14.36
C PHE A 3 -34.14 53.96 13.65
N TRP A 4 -34.02 54.29 12.36
CA TRP A 4 -32.85 54.09 11.50
C TRP A 4 -31.64 54.96 11.94
N ALA A 5 -30.42 54.55 11.58
CA ALA A 5 -29.32 55.49 11.39
C ALA A 5 -28.50 55.17 10.13
N LYS A 6 -28.60 56.07 9.15
CA LYS A 6 -27.72 56.25 8.00
C LYS A 6 -26.64 57.27 8.38
N SER A 7 -25.40 57.12 7.88
CA SER A 7 -24.51 58.24 7.48
C SER A 7 -23.34 57.67 6.67
N LEU A 8 -23.24 57.91 5.35
CA LEU A 8 -22.80 59.10 4.60
C LEU A 8 -21.27 59.31 4.51
N ILE A 9 -20.74 58.69 3.45
CA ILE A 9 -19.65 59.03 2.52
C ILE A 9 -18.91 60.37 2.75
N PHE A 10 -17.57 60.33 2.71
CA PHE A 10 -16.76 61.38 2.07
C PHE A 10 -15.58 60.79 1.29
N THR A 11 -15.50 61.18 0.02
CA THR A 11 -14.54 60.81 -1.03
C THR A 11 -13.18 61.47 -0.87
N PHE A 12 -12.09 60.77 -1.22
CA PHE A 12 -10.87 61.42 -1.73
C PHE A 12 -10.39 60.70 -3.00
N PHE A 13 -10.54 61.40 -4.12
CA PHE A 13 -9.98 61.07 -5.43
C PHE A 13 -8.54 61.56 -5.49
N LEU A 14 -7.62 60.73 -5.99
CA LEU A 14 -6.31 61.17 -6.50
C LEU A 14 -5.94 60.28 -7.71
N PRO A 15 -5.81 60.85 -8.93
CA PRO A 15 -5.51 60.10 -10.14
C PRO A 15 -3.99 60.04 -10.37
N LEU A 16 -3.48 58.89 -10.80
CA LEU A 16 -2.17 58.82 -11.45
C LEU A 16 -2.25 58.06 -12.79
N PRO A 17 -1.52 58.52 -13.82
CA PRO A 17 -1.84 58.26 -15.21
C PRO A 17 -1.04 57.09 -15.78
N TYR A 18 -1.63 56.43 -16.78
CA TYR A 18 -0.95 55.80 -17.91
C TYR A 18 0.33 55.00 -17.65
N LEU A 19 0.18 53.67 -17.55
CA LEU A 19 1.17 52.74 -18.09
C LEU A 19 0.48 51.93 -19.19
N MET A 20 0.76 52.32 -20.44
CA MET A 20 0.40 51.56 -21.62
C MET A 20 1.04 50.16 -21.57
N PRO A 21 0.38 49.12 -22.11
CA PRO A 21 1.08 47.88 -22.38
C PRO A 21 2.12 48.14 -23.48
N ALA A 22 3.40 48.01 -23.14
CA ALA A 22 4.45 47.98 -24.14
C ALA A 22 4.20 46.80 -25.08
N THR A 23 3.88 47.10 -26.33
CA THR A 23 3.91 46.14 -27.43
C THR A 23 5.37 45.78 -27.68
N VAL A 24 5.83 44.71 -27.03
CA VAL A 24 7.11 44.10 -27.36
C VAL A 24 6.95 43.39 -28.71
N THR A 25 7.21 44.13 -29.78
CA THR A 25 7.57 43.59 -31.08
C THR A 25 9.03 43.23 -31.00
N GLY A 26 9.31 41.99 -30.58
CA GLY A 26 10.64 41.44 -30.45
C GLY A 26 10.56 39.98 -30.80
N ASP A 27 11.10 39.67 -31.97
CA ASP A 27 11.27 38.37 -32.61
C ASP A 27 10.78 37.17 -31.82
N ARG A 28 9.67 36.61 -32.30
CA ARG A 28 9.34 35.22 -32.03
C ARG A 28 10.48 34.37 -32.57
N CYS A 29 11.48 34.12 -31.72
CA CYS A 29 12.08 32.79 -31.67
C CYS A 29 11.00 31.82 -31.12
N SER A 30 9.89 31.71 -31.85
CA SER A 30 9.19 30.44 -31.98
C SER A 30 10.11 29.54 -32.80
N TRP A 31 11.28 29.23 -32.23
CA TRP A 31 11.80 27.90 -32.36
C TRP A 31 10.67 27.04 -31.84
N LEU A 32 9.94 26.48 -32.80
CA LEU A 32 9.18 25.27 -32.59
C LEU A 32 10.09 24.40 -31.74
N ALA A 33 9.78 24.25 -30.45
CA ALA A 33 10.18 23.06 -29.75
C ALA A 33 9.41 21.96 -30.48
N GLN A 34 9.95 21.52 -31.62
CA GLN A 34 9.61 20.27 -32.25
C GLN A 34 10.03 19.26 -31.20
N GLY A 35 9.11 18.91 -30.30
CA GLY A 35 9.29 17.76 -29.43
C GLY A 35 9.72 16.63 -30.33
N SER A 36 10.93 16.11 -30.12
CA SER A 36 11.49 15.13 -31.02
C SER A 36 10.46 14.01 -31.16
N ASP A 37 10.02 13.75 -32.39
CA ASP A 37 9.10 12.65 -32.68
C ASP A 37 9.85 11.34 -32.41
N VAL A 38 9.80 10.88 -31.15
CA VAL A 38 10.39 9.64 -30.70
C VAL A 38 9.38 8.54 -31.03
N GLN A 39 9.70 7.73 -32.02
CA GLN A 39 8.91 6.52 -32.25
C GLN A 39 9.43 5.37 -31.40
N THR A 40 8.54 4.80 -30.60
CA THR A 40 8.80 3.56 -29.88
C THR A 40 8.71 2.37 -30.84
N PHE A 41 9.66 1.45 -30.76
CA PHE A 41 9.64 0.19 -31.52
C PHE A 41 9.82 -1.01 -30.58
N GLY A 42 9.46 -2.20 -31.07
CA GLY A 42 9.47 -3.43 -30.28
C GLY A 42 8.16 -3.70 -29.54
N LYS A 43 8.18 -4.65 -28.60
CA LYS A 43 7.03 -5.02 -27.76
C LYS A 43 7.39 -4.85 -26.29
N GLN A 44 6.52 -4.17 -25.54
CA GLN A 44 6.71 -3.97 -24.11
C GLN A 44 6.71 -5.30 -23.36
N GLY A 45 7.58 -5.40 -22.35
CA GLY A 45 7.56 -6.49 -21.39
C GLY A 45 6.27 -6.52 -20.57
N GLN A 46 5.84 -7.69 -20.14
CA GLN A 46 4.68 -7.88 -19.29
C GLN A 46 5.06 -7.67 -17.83
N SER A 47 4.22 -6.96 -17.08
CA SER A 47 4.44 -6.81 -15.64
C SER A 47 4.15 -8.13 -14.91
N GLY A 48 4.92 -8.39 -13.86
CA GLY A 48 4.73 -9.50 -12.96
C GLY A 48 3.43 -9.38 -12.17
N LYS A 49 2.90 -10.53 -11.74
CA LYS A 49 1.70 -10.63 -10.92
C LYS A 49 2.07 -10.41 -9.46
N ALA A 50 1.18 -9.74 -8.73
CA ALA A 50 1.31 -9.65 -7.28
C ALA A 50 1.16 -11.04 -6.63
N GLY A 51 1.93 -11.25 -5.58
CA GLY A 51 1.78 -12.38 -4.68
C GLY A 51 0.48 -12.28 -3.88
N LYS A 52 -0.09 -13.42 -3.51
CA LYS A 52 -1.30 -13.46 -2.69
C LYS A 52 -0.98 -13.19 -1.23
N VAL A 53 -1.93 -12.53 -0.58
CA VAL A 53 -1.92 -12.34 0.87
C VAL A 53 -2.09 -13.68 1.59
N GLY A 54 -1.30 -13.88 2.63
CA GLY A 54 -1.36 -15.03 3.50
C GLY A 54 -2.66 -15.10 4.30
N GLY A 55 -3.16 -16.31 4.51
CA GLY A 55 -4.34 -16.57 5.33
C GLY A 55 -4.13 -16.27 6.81
N GLN A 56 -5.17 -15.76 7.46
CA GLN A 56 -5.17 -15.45 8.89
C GLN A 56 -5.10 -16.71 9.75
N GLY A 57 -4.33 -16.64 10.84
CA GLY A 57 -4.28 -17.67 11.87
C GLY A 57 -5.61 -17.77 12.61
N LYS A 58 -6.04 -18.99 12.93
CA LYS A 58 -7.29 -19.20 13.67
C LYS A 58 -7.11 -18.93 15.16
N ASN A 59 -8.09 -18.27 15.74
CA ASN A 59 -8.20 -18.12 17.19
C ASN A 59 -8.50 -19.48 17.83
N SER A 60 -7.99 -19.68 19.04
CA SER A 60 -8.36 -20.83 19.87
C SER A 60 -9.66 -20.55 20.64
N ASP A 61 -10.39 -21.62 20.93
CA ASP A 61 -11.63 -21.51 21.69
C ASP A 61 -11.36 -21.25 23.17
N SER A 62 -12.30 -20.57 23.82
CA SER A 62 -12.25 -20.37 25.27
C SER A 62 -12.88 -21.54 26.00
N LEU A 63 -12.27 -21.95 27.11
CA LEU A 63 -12.68 -23.10 27.90
C LEU A 63 -13.06 -22.71 29.32
N THR A 64 -14.04 -23.42 29.87
CA THR A 64 -14.42 -23.36 31.29
C THR A 64 -14.41 -24.76 31.86
N LEU A 65 -13.64 -24.98 32.92
CA LEU A 65 -13.45 -26.31 33.50
C LEU A 65 -13.59 -26.31 35.02
N PHE A 66 -14.08 -27.43 35.56
CA PHE A 66 -14.10 -27.71 36.99
C PHE A 66 -12.97 -28.70 37.30
N LEU A 67 -12.08 -28.32 38.22
CA LEU A 67 -10.94 -29.16 38.60
C LEU A 67 -11.37 -30.22 39.61
N ASP A 68 -11.04 -31.47 39.31
CA ASP A 68 -11.28 -32.65 40.13
C ASP A 68 -10.03 -33.12 40.90
N GLY A 69 -8.89 -32.47 40.67
CA GLY A 69 -7.60 -32.81 41.25
C GLY A 69 -6.73 -33.70 40.37
N SER A 70 -7.19 -34.06 39.17
CA SER A 70 -6.37 -34.73 38.15
C SER A 70 -5.43 -33.73 37.45
N PRO A 71 -4.21 -34.15 37.06
CA PRO A 71 -3.32 -33.31 36.25
C PRO A 71 -3.95 -32.88 34.93
N LEU A 72 -3.81 -31.60 34.59
CA LEU A 72 -4.40 -31.01 33.39
C LEU A 72 -3.35 -30.28 32.57
N LYS A 73 -3.19 -30.68 31.31
CA LYS A 73 -2.36 -29.98 30.32
C LYS A 73 -3.23 -29.53 29.16
N LEU A 74 -3.28 -28.23 28.91
CA LEU A 74 -4.07 -27.64 27.83
C LEU A 74 -3.19 -26.83 26.90
N ASP A 75 -3.43 -26.98 25.61
CA ASP A 75 -2.95 -26.07 24.58
C ASP A 75 -4.15 -25.42 23.90
N ILE A 76 -4.37 -24.16 24.26
CA ILE A 76 -5.37 -23.28 23.68
C ILE A 76 -4.67 -22.11 22.99
N SER A 77 -3.49 -22.35 22.41
CA SER A 77 -2.79 -21.35 21.63
C SER A 77 -3.50 -21.03 20.31
N GLY A 78 -3.33 -19.80 19.85
CA GLY A 78 -3.77 -19.40 18.52
C GLY A 78 -2.89 -19.99 17.42
N GLN A 79 -3.46 -20.23 16.25
CA GLN A 79 -2.70 -20.78 15.12
C GLN A 79 -1.82 -19.73 14.46
N LYS A 80 -0.69 -20.17 13.90
CA LYS A 80 0.17 -19.30 13.08
C LYS A 80 -0.59 -18.82 11.81
N GLY A 81 -0.39 -17.56 11.44
CA GLY A 81 -0.80 -17.01 10.16
C GLY A 81 0.02 -17.57 8.99
N VAL A 82 -0.60 -17.76 7.83
CA VAL A 82 0.06 -18.29 6.64
C VAL A 82 0.94 -17.20 6.02
N ASP A 83 2.09 -17.59 5.49
CA ASP A 83 3.00 -16.66 4.82
C ASP A 83 2.37 -16.15 3.50
N GLY A 84 2.72 -14.93 3.11
CA GLY A 84 2.33 -14.35 1.82
C GLY A 84 3.11 -14.99 0.67
N GLU A 85 2.49 -15.10 -0.51
CA GLU A 85 3.18 -15.58 -1.71
C GLU A 85 4.08 -14.47 -2.28
N ASN A 86 5.16 -14.87 -2.97
CA ASN A 86 6.02 -13.92 -3.67
C ASN A 86 5.32 -13.34 -4.91
N GLY A 87 5.67 -12.11 -5.27
CA GLY A 87 5.35 -11.55 -6.58
C GLY A 87 6.15 -12.22 -7.68
N SER A 88 5.59 -12.30 -8.89
CA SER A 88 6.32 -12.83 -10.04
C SER A 88 7.20 -11.75 -10.66
N ASN A 89 8.24 -12.17 -11.38
CA ASN A 89 9.03 -11.23 -12.18
C ASN A 89 8.20 -10.68 -13.34
N GLY A 90 8.55 -9.46 -13.77
CA GLY A 90 8.19 -8.95 -15.08
C GLY A 90 9.04 -9.60 -16.17
N SER A 91 8.64 -9.39 -17.42
CA SER A 91 9.40 -9.89 -18.58
C SER A 91 10.18 -8.77 -19.24
N ASP A 92 11.25 -9.14 -19.94
CA ASP A 92 11.99 -8.20 -20.78
C ASP A 92 11.12 -7.62 -21.89
N GLY A 93 11.45 -6.39 -22.29
CA GLY A 93 10.95 -5.78 -23.52
C GLY A 93 11.63 -6.42 -24.72
N ASN A 94 10.87 -6.70 -25.77
CA ASN A 94 11.42 -7.22 -27.01
C ASN A 94 11.78 -6.06 -27.95
N CYS A 95 13.07 -5.85 -28.16
CA CYS A 95 13.61 -4.78 -29.01
C CYS A 95 13.78 -5.18 -30.49
N SER A 96 13.19 -6.29 -30.93
CA SER A 96 13.28 -6.72 -32.34
C SER A 96 12.55 -5.76 -33.29
N GLY A 97 13.02 -5.72 -34.54
CA GLY A 97 12.41 -4.93 -35.60
C GLY A 97 12.74 -3.45 -35.56
N GLN A 98 13.92 -3.07 -35.04
CA GLN A 98 14.39 -1.69 -35.08
C GLN A 98 14.36 -1.14 -36.53
N PRO A 99 13.61 -0.06 -36.81
CA PRO A 99 13.60 0.55 -38.13
C PRO A 99 14.98 1.09 -38.52
N GLY A 100 15.46 0.70 -39.70
CA GLY A 100 16.67 1.28 -40.30
C GLY A 100 16.36 2.53 -41.12
N ASN A 101 17.40 3.35 -41.39
CA ASN A 101 17.34 4.51 -42.29
C ASN A 101 16.21 5.52 -41.95
N VAL A 102 16.02 5.82 -40.67
CA VAL A 102 15.08 6.86 -40.23
C VAL A 102 15.82 8.12 -39.79
N THR A 103 15.26 9.29 -40.11
CA THR A 103 15.81 10.60 -39.75
C THR A 103 15.25 11.14 -38.42
N ARG A 104 14.64 10.27 -37.62
CA ARG A 104 13.98 10.60 -36.34
C ARG A 104 14.57 9.77 -35.20
N ASN A 105 14.35 10.23 -33.97
CA ASN A 105 14.77 9.52 -32.78
C ASN A 105 13.91 8.26 -32.57
N LEU A 106 14.54 7.18 -32.11
CA LEU A 106 13.87 5.92 -31.81
C LEU A 106 14.07 5.57 -30.33
N GLN A 107 13.04 4.98 -29.72
CA GLN A 107 13.11 4.42 -28.37
C GLN A 107 12.72 2.94 -28.42
N ALA A 108 13.52 2.07 -27.82
CA ALA A 108 13.19 0.67 -27.71
C ALA A 108 12.12 0.45 -26.62
N ALA A 109 11.29 -0.58 -26.79
CA ALA A 109 10.34 -1.01 -25.77
C ALA A 109 11.05 -1.43 -24.47
N GLY A 110 10.46 -1.08 -23.33
CA GLY A 110 11.01 -1.38 -22.01
C GLY A 110 10.59 -2.74 -21.46
N GLY A 111 11.23 -3.15 -20.37
CA GLY A 111 10.80 -4.28 -19.53
C GLY A 111 9.48 -4.01 -18.81
N GLY A 112 8.87 -5.08 -18.30
CA GLY A 112 7.72 -4.99 -17.41
C GLY A 112 8.17 -4.98 -15.95
N ASN A 113 7.45 -4.26 -15.10
CA ASN A 113 7.75 -4.20 -13.67
C ASN A 113 7.59 -5.57 -13.00
N GLY A 114 8.35 -5.83 -11.94
CA GLY A 114 8.10 -6.96 -11.06
C GLY A 114 6.81 -6.81 -10.25
N GLY A 115 6.19 -7.92 -9.89
CA GLY A 115 5.01 -7.94 -9.03
C GLY A 115 5.38 -7.74 -7.56
N ASN A 116 4.50 -7.13 -6.78
CA ASN A 116 4.70 -7.00 -5.33
C ASN A 116 4.55 -8.36 -4.64
N GLY A 117 5.28 -8.58 -3.54
CA GLY A 117 5.00 -9.70 -2.64
C GLY A 117 3.68 -9.51 -1.90
N GLY A 118 3.05 -10.62 -1.51
CA GLY A 118 1.84 -10.57 -0.67
C GLY A 118 2.19 -10.44 0.81
N ASP A 119 1.34 -9.78 1.58
CA ASP A 119 1.53 -9.70 3.03
C ASP A 119 1.34 -11.07 3.70
N GLY A 120 2.04 -11.31 4.81
CA GLY A 120 1.79 -12.46 5.66
C GLY A 120 0.50 -12.28 6.46
N GLY A 121 -0.21 -13.37 6.76
CA GLY A 121 -1.39 -13.33 7.61
C GLY A 121 -1.04 -13.12 9.08
N ASP A 122 -1.92 -12.51 9.87
CA ASP A 122 -1.71 -12.37 11.30
C ASP A 122 -1.85 -13.72 12.01
N GLY A 123 -1.22 -13.84 13.18
CA GLY A 123 -1.42 -14.97 14.05
C GLY A 123 -2.78 -14.90 14.77
N GLY A 124 -3.36 -16.07 15.05
CA GLY A 124 -4.61 -16.15 15.80
C GLY A 124 -4.41 -15.85 17.28
N ASN A 125 -5.46 -15.45 17.97
CA ASN A 125 -5.43 -15.24 19.43
C ASN A 125 -5.48 -16.58 20.18
N GLY A 126 -4.79 -16.64 21.31
CA GLY A 126 -4.99 -17.72 22.28
C GLY A 126 -6.38 -17.65 22.92
N GLY A 127 -6.86 -18.79 23.41
CA GLY A 127 -8.15 -18.92 24.09
C GLY A 127 -8.09 -18.43 25.53
N ALA A 128 -9.23 -17.99 26.07
CA ALA A 128 -9.37 -17.72 27.49
C ALA A 128 -9.66 -19.01 28.25
N LEU A 129 -9.16 -19.12 29.48
CA LEU A 129 -9.43 -20.25 30.37
C LEU A 129 -10.03 -19.75 31.69
N THR A 130 -11.19 -20.30 32.06
CA THR A 130 -11.79 -20.11 33.38
C THR A 130 -11.78 -21.45 34.13
N LEU A 131 -11.23 -21.46 35.34
CA LEU A 131 -11.14 -22.65 36.18
C LEU A 131 -11.92 -22.46 37.47
N TYR A 132 -12.74 -23.45 37.81
CA TYR A 132 -13.39 -23.57 39.10
C TYR A 132 -12.74 -24.69 39.88
N ALA A 133 -12.34 -24.41 41.13
CA ALA A 133 -11.70 -25.38 41.99
C ALA A 133 -12.31 -25.32 43.40
N THR A 134 -12.60 -26.49 43.97
CA THR A 134 -13.01 -26.63 45.37
C THR A 134 -11.81 -26.69 46.32
N ASN A 135 -10.63 -27.04 45.80
CA ASN A 135 -9.35 -27.03 46.50
C ASN A 135 -8.28 -26.31 45.65
N LEU A 136 -7.59 -25.33 46.24
CA LEU A 136 -6.52 -24.57 45.59
C LEU A 136 -5.34 -25.45 45.16
N ASP A 137 -5.08 -26.56 45.84
CA ASP A 137 -3.97 -27.45 45.48
C ASP A 137 -4.15 -28.12 44.10
N PHE A 138 -5.38 -28.16 43.58
CA PHE A 138 -5.63 -28.68 42.23
C PHE A 138 -5.03 -27.78 41.14
N LEU A 139 -4.91 -26.47 41.39
CA LEU A 139 -4.31 -25.52 40.44
C LEU A 139 -2.82 -25.80 40.21
N ARG A 140 -2.12 -26.38 41.20
CA ARG A 140 -0.69 -26.71 41.08
C ARG A 140 -0.43 -27.79 40.01
N GLN A 141 -1.45 -28.53 39.62
CA GLN A 141 -1.36 -29.61 38.63
C GLN A 141 -1.79 -29.16 37.23
N VAL A 142 -2.06 -27.87 37.04
CA VAL A 142 -2.54 -27.30 35.77
C VAL A 142 -1.39 -26.63 35.02
N THR A 143 -1.20 -26.99 33.75
CA THR A 143 -0.28 -26.33 32.82
C THR A 143 -1.04 -25.92 31.56
N VAL A 144 -0.90 -24.65 31.16
CA VAL A 144 -1.66 -24.08 30.04
C VAL A 144 -0.73 -23.32 29.11
N ASN A 145 -0.83 -23.61 27.82
CA ASN A 145 -0.33 -22.73 26.76
C ASN A 145 -1.52 -21.97 26.16
N ALA A 146 -1.57 -20.66 26.37
CA ALA A 146 -2.61 -19.77 25.83
C ALA A 146 -1.99 -18.63 25.01
N ALA A 147 -0.79 -18.84 24.45
CA ALA A 147 -0.13 -17.84 23.63
C ALA A 147 -0.93 -17.54 22.35
N GLY A 148 -0.76 -16.32 21.82
CA GLY A 148 -1.15 -16.03 20.44
C GLY A 148 -0.29 -16.81 19.46
N GLY A 149 -0.83 -17.04 18.27
CA GLY A 149 -0.09 -17.56 17.13
C GLY A 149 0.88 -16.51 16.59
N ALA A 150 1.94 -16.98 15.95
CA ALA A 150 2.85 -16.10 15.22
C ALA A 150 2.19 -15.59 13.93
N GLY A 151 2.57 -14.40 13.48
CA GLY A 151 2.27 -13.95 12.12
C GLY A 151 2.99 -14.78 11.06
N GLY A 152 2.46 -14.76 9.84
CA GLY A 152 3.12 -15.22 8.64
C GLY A 152 4.15 -14.19 8.15
N PHE A 153 5.15 -14.66 7.41
CA PHE A 153 6.10 -13.78 6.74
C PHE A 153 5.49 -13.18 5.48
N GLY A 154 5.89 -11.96 5.14
CA GLY A 154 5.57 -11.37 3.85
C GLY A 154 6.34 -12.04 2.71
N GLY A 155 5.71 -12.10 1.53
CA GLY A 155 6.33 -12.51 0.29
C GLY A 155 7.29 -11.44 -0.25
N GLN A 156 8.27 -11.88 -1.04
CA GLN A 156 9.21 -11.00 -1.72
C GLN A 156 8.59 -10.43 -3.00
N GLY A 157 9.01 -9.22 -3.37
CA GLY A 157 8.71 -8.66 -4.70
C GLY A 157 9.49 -9.38 -5.81
N GLY A 158 8.90 -9.42 -7.00
CA GLY A 158 9.56 -9.87 -8.21
C GLY A 158 10.47 -8.80 -8.81
N GLN A 159 11.39 -9.22 -9.66
CA GLN A 159 12.26 -8.34 -10.45
C GLN A 159 11.52 -7.81 -11.69
N GLY A 160 11.90 -6.64 -12.20
CA GLY A 160 11.39 -6.05 -13.43
C GLY A 160 12.44 -5.26 -14.17
#